data_AF-A0A7V5UTL0-F1
#
_entry.id   AF-A0A7V5UTL0-F1
#
_cell.length_a   1.000
_cell.length_b   1.000
_cell.length_c   1.000
_cell.angle_alpha   90.00
_cell.angle_beta   90.00
_cell.angle_gamma   90.00
#
_symmetry.space_group_name_H-M   'P 1'
#
loop_
_entity.id
_entity.type
_entity.pdbx_description
1 polymer ?
#
loop_
_entity_poly.entity_id
_entity_poly.type
_entity_poly.pdbx_seq_one_letter_code
_entity_poly.pdbx_strand_id
1 'polypeptide(L)'
;MEGEKMFYPEKKEEVKNFLLEGPELVSPEEEKRQEDEMTFSFSSDTRRYSLGHKEGRPFLIVEYFDSLPDELSKTEREKFTKETRKLGSTEKVVYVLKYGEVPEISEEIEESDPNKSKEYRVAKSRDFERDMIDGFITNNANKEIMSEILTKYLKLSSEEIAQIVEQTFEAYRKKDWEATRALSSRFPKKVAEMIRNEIRERMLPKPQEMEMAQLVEVLKNKKVLFYTGAGISIASGVHSMNQLEETLGIEMSQKVDGLLKKAVVNPQSVIDSWEEFTKAAFEKPATPAHQSLRKLAQKLKAQIFTENVDHLQERAGVKAIHLTGPWLKENVRPEWLKDIDVVITVGLSYDDRGFLGWYKENNPKGKIIAVNLNQPSYLGNEDFILKGDCQKIIPELEKEFAAKK
;
A
#
# COMPACT_ATOMS: atom_id res chain seq x y z
N MET A 1 -48.79 -26.94 44.02
CA MET A 1 -47.72 -27.47 43.16
C MET A 1 -47.26 -26.32 42.29
N GLU A 2 -46.22 -25.64 42.75
CA GLU A 2 -45.55 -24.57 41.99
C GLU A 2 -44.77 -25.21 40.85
N GLY A 3 -44.98 -24.73 39.63
CA GLY A 3 -44.24 -25.17 38.46
C GLY A 3 -42.86 -24.51 38.44
N GLU A 4 -41.81 -25.29 38.67
CA GLU A 4 -40.44 -24.89 38.44
C GLU A 4 -40.26 -24.44 36.99
N LYS A 5 -40.02 -23.14 36.78
CA LYS A 5 -39.50 -22.64 35.52
C LYS A 5 -38.00 -22.96 35.47
N MET A 6 -37.64 -24.04 34.79
CA MET A 6 -36.26 -24.29 34.40
C MET A 6 -35.79 -23.21 33.42
N PHE A 7 -34.92 -22.31 33.91
CA PHE A 7 -34.10 -21.45 33.06
C PHE A 7 -32.95 -22.30 32.51
N TYR A 8 -33.00 -22.63 31.22
CA TYR A 8 -31.83 -23.12 30.51
C TYR A 8 -30.93 -21.93 30.21
N PRO A 9 -29.68 -21.88 30.69
CA PRO A 9 -28.73 -20.90 30.19
C PRO A 9 -28.47 -21.23 28.72
N GLU A 10 -28.81 -20.30 27.81
CA GLU A 10 -28.30 -20.34 26.45
C GLU A 10 -26.77 -20.43 26.54
N LYS A 11 -26.21 -21.57 26.13
CA LYS A 11 -24.77 -21.66 25.89
C LYS A 11 -24.47 -20.66 24.78
N LYS A 12 -23.93 -19.49 25.15
CA LYS A 12 -23.24 -18.64 24.19
C LYS A 12 -22.13 -19.50 23.59
N GLU A 13 -22.29 -19.91 22.34
CA GLU A 13 -21.17 -20.46 21.58
C GLU A 13 -20.07 -19.40 21.58
N GLU A 14 -18.96 -19.72 22.25
CA GLU A 14 -17.77 -18.88 22.19
C GLU A 14 -17.29 -18.87 20.73
N VAL A 15 -17.52 -17.76 20.05
CA VAL A 15 -17.05 -17.59 18.67
C VAL A 15 -15.53 -17.59 18.71
N LYS A 16 -14.95 -18.65 18.15
CA LYS A 16 -13.51 -18.90 18.14
C LYS A 16 -12.80 -17.83 17.30
N ASN A 17 -11.66 -17.38 17.79
CA ASN A 17 -10.85 -16.37 17.12
C ASN A 17 -10.11 -16.98 15.93
N PHE A 18 -10.69 -16.85 14.73
CA PHE A 18 -10.16 -17.44 13.50
C PHE A 18 -8.77 -16.91 13.10
N LEU A 19 -8.35 -15.75 13.64
CA LEU A 19 -7.02 -15.16 13.40
C LEU A 19 -5.88 -16.08 13.89
N LEU A 20 -6.20 -17.00 14.81
CA LEU A 20 -5.28 -17.94 15.44
C LEU A 20 -5.57 -19.40 15.08
N GLU A 21 -6.23 -19.63 13.94
CA GLU A 21 -6.54 -20.97 13.43
C GLU A 21 -5.64 -21.42 12.28
N GLY A 22 -4.84 -20.50 11.72
CA GLY A 22 -4.02 -20.74 10.54
C GLY A 22 -4.80 -20.57 9.23
N PRO A 23 -4.08 -20.49 8.09
CA PRO A 23 -4.70 -20.26 6.80
C PRO A 23 -5.34 -21.53 6.25
N GLU A 24 -6.42 -21.35 5.50
CA GLU A 24 -7.01 -22.43 4.69
C GLU A 24 -6.00 -22.91 3.65
N LEU A 25 -6.06 -24.20 3.30
CA LEU A 25 -5.26 -24.75 2.21
C LEU A 25 -5.99 -24.53 0.90
N VAL A 26 -5.24 -24.13 -0.13
CA VAL A 26 -5.78 -24.01 -1.49
C VAL A 26 -5.64 -25.36 -2.18
N SER A 27 -6.72 -25.84 -2.81
CA SER A 27 -6.66 -27.03 -3.65
C SER A 27 -5.95 -26.75 -4.98
N PRO A 28 -5.31 -27.75 -5.63
CA PRO A 28 -4.69 -27.54 -6.95
C PRO A 28 -5.65 -27.07 -8.06
N GLU A 29 -6.96 -27.26 -7.87
CA GLU A 29 -8.00 -26.82 -8.80
C GLU A 29 -8.38 -25.35 -8.59
N GLU A 30 -8.41 -24.89 -7.34
CA GLU A 30 -8.63 -23.47 -6.98
C GLU A 30 -7.43 -22.60 -7.37
N GLU A 31 -6.21 -23.14 -7.30
CA GLU A 31 -4.98 -22.47 -7.73
C GLU A 31 -5.03 -22.05 -9.22
N LYS A 32 -5.84 -22.74 -10.03
CA LYS A 32 -5.99 -22.47 -11.48
C LYS A 32 -7.18 -21.58 -11.84
N ARG A 33 -8.12 -21.33 -10.91
CA ARG A 33 -9.41 -20.69 -11.22
C ARG A 33 -9.43 -19.17 -11.03
N GLN A 34 -8.41 -18.58 -10.42
CA GLN A 34 -8.40 -17.15 -10.08
C GLN A 34 -7.88 -16.25 -11.22
N GLU A 35 -8.42 -16.39 -12.43
CA GLU A 35 -8.21 -15.44 -13.53
C GLU A 35 -9.34 -14.38 -13.63
N ASP A 36 -10.18 -14.29 -12.59
CA ASP A 36 -11.40 -13.47 -12.65
C ASP A 36 -11.09 -11.96 -12.78
N GLU A 37 -11.83 -11.35 -13.70
CA GLU A 37 -11.83 -9.97 -14.19
C GLU A 37 -11.35 -8.91 -13.19
N MET A 38 -10.03 -8.70 -13.12
CA MET A 38 -9.48 -7.64 -12.28
C MET A 38 -9.34 -6.33 -13.07
N THR A 39 -9.90 -5.26 -12.52
CA THR A 39 -9.76 -3.90 -13.05
C THR A 39 -9.04 -3.02 -12.05
N PHE A 40 -7.95 -2.39 -12.48
CA PHE A 40 -7.22 -1.37 -11.74
C PHE A 40 -7.65 -0.01 -12.26
N SER A 41 -7.99 0.88 -11.34
CA SER A 41 -8.36 2.25 -11.68
C SER A 41 -7.46 3.25 -10.96
N PHE A 42 -6.97 4.21 -11.73
CA PHE A 42 -6.16 5.34 -11.26
C PHE A 42 -6.95 6.61 -11.55
N SER A 43 -7.32 7.36 -10.52
CA SER A 43 -8.23 8.51 -10.67
C SER A 43 -7.72 9.78 -10.00
N SER A 44 -8.05 10.92 -10.60
CA SER A 44 -8.01 12.25 -10.00
C SER A 44 -9.33 12.96 -10.30
N ASP A 45 -9.48 14.19 -9.81
CA ASP A 45 -10.70 14.98 -10.04
C ASP A 45 -10.99 15.27 -11.52
N THR A 46 -9.99 15.13 -12.39
CA THR A 46 -10.06 15.50 -13.81
C THR A 46 -10.01 14.31 -14.76
N ARG A 47 -9.54 13.14 -14.31
CA ARG A 47 -9.40 11.97 -15.18
C ARG A 47 -9.40 10.64 -14.44
N ARG A 48 -9.63 9.58 -15.20
CA ARG A 48 -9.50 8.19 -14.74
C ARG A 48 -8.85 7.34 -15.82
N TYR A 49 -7.95 6.47 -15.41
CA TYR A 49 -7.44 5.37 -16.22
C TYR A 49 -7.93 4.06 -15.63
N SER A 50 -8.47 3.18 -16.46
CA SER A 50 -8.86 1.83 -16.05
C SER A 50 -8.19 0.81 -16.96
N LEU A 51 -7.50 -0.14 -16.34
CA LEU A 51 -6.80 -1.25 -16.99
C LEU A 51 -7.33 -2.55 -16.40
N GLY A 52 -7.60 -3.55 -17.23
CA GLY A 52 -8.11 -4.81 -16.73
C GLY A 52 -8.19 -5.88 -17.78
N HIS A 53 -8.84 -6.99 -17.42
CA HIS A 53 -9.19 -8.07 -18.33
C HIS A 53 -10.70 -8.27 -18.34
N LYS A 54 -11.26 -8.48 -19.53
CA LYS A 54 -12.64 -8.90 -19.75
C LYS A 54 -12.59 -10.20 -20.55
N GLU A 55 -13.17 -11.27 -20.03
CA GLU A 55 -13.11 -12.60 -20.68
C GLU A 55 -11.68 -13.01 -21.10
N GLY A 56 -10.68 -12.69 -20.26
CA GLY A 56 -9.26 -12.97 -20.53
C GLY A 56 -8.57 -12.04 -21.54
N ARG A 57 -9.26 -11.02 -22.07
CA ARG A 57 -8.69 -10.05 -23.01
C ARG A 57 -8.38 -8.72 -22.31
N PRO A 58 -7.18 -8.16 -22.46
CA PRO A 58 -6.82 -6.92 -21.79
C PRO A 58 -7.55 -5.72 -22.41
N PHE A 59 -7.85 -4.73 -21.58
CA PHE A 59 -8.44 -3.47 -22.03
C PHE A 59 -7.80 -2.27 -21.33
N LEU A 60 -7.94 -1.10 -21.97
CA LEU A 60 -7.62 0.21 -21.42
C LEU A 60 -8.78 1.17 -21.68
N ILE A 61 -9.17 1.91 -20.64
CA ILE A 61 -10.10 3.03 -20.72
C ILE A 61 -9.37 4.26 -20.18
N VAL A 62 -9.41 5.34 -20.95
CA VAL A 62 -8.94 6.66 -20.54
C VAL A 62 -10.12 7.63 -20.55
N GLU A 63 -10.41 8.22 -19.41
CA GLU A 63 -11.53 9.11 -19.19
C GLU A 63 -11.05 10.48 -18.74
N TYR A 64 -11.57 11.54 -19.35
CA TYR A 64 -11.39 12.91 -18.92
C TYR A 64 -12.75 13.53 -18.62
N PHE A 65 -12.86 14.14 -17.45
CA PHE A 65 -14.08 14.79 -16.99
C PHE A 65 -14.07 16.27 -17.40
N ASP A 66 -15.21 16.74 -17.92
CA ASP A 66 -15.50 18.12 -18.33
C ASP A 66 -14.75 18.62 -19.58
N SER A 67 -13.42 18.44 -19.67
CA SER A 67 -12.62 18.87 -20.83
C SER A 67 -11.39 17.99 -21.09
N LEU A 68 -10.95 17.96 -22.36
CA LEU A 68 -9.68 17.36 -22.77
C LEU A 68 -8.52 18.37 -22.63
N PRO A 69 -7.30 17.93 -22.28
CA PRO A 69 -6.13 18.80 -22.13
C PRO A 69 -5.82 19.63 -23.38
N ASP A 70 -5.38 20.88 -23.19
CA ASP A 70 -5.07 21.84 -24.25
C ASP A 70 -3.91 21.38 -25.13
N GLU A 71 -3.00 20.61 -24.54
CA GLU A 71 -1.80 20.07 -25.16
C GLU A 71 -2.08 18.96 -26.18
N LEU A 72 -3.29 18.39 -26.22
CA LEU A 72 -3.67 17.40 -27.23
C LEU A 72 -3.94 18.07 -28.59
N SER A 73 -3.32 17.53 -29.64
CA SER A 73 -3.58 17.92 -31.03
C SER A 73 -5.02 17.63 -31.44
N LYS A 74 -5.48 18.28 -32.51
CA LYS A 74 -6.82 18.05 -33.06
C LYS A 74 -7.06 16.57 -33.39
N THR A 75 -6.08 15.92 -34.01
CA THR A 75 -6.14 14.50 -34.38
C THR A 75 -6.16 13.55 -33.18
N GLU A 76 -5.54 13.93 -32.05
CA GLU A 76 -5.59 13.12 -30.83
C GLU A 76 -6.95 13.26 -30.13
N ARG A 77 -7.52 14.47 -30.12
CA ARG A 77 -8.85 14.72 -29.53
C ARG A 77 -9.96 13.97 -30.27
N GLU A 78 -9.86 13.83 -31.59
CA GLU A 78 -10.81 13.07 -32.41
C GLU A 78 -10.87 11.57 -32.05
N LYS A 79 -9.88 11.03 -31.33
CA LYS A 79 -9.90 9.63 -30.84
C LYS A 79 -10.81 9.43 -29.62
N PHE A 80 -11.21 10.50 -28.95
CA PHE A 80 -12.08 10.43 -27.78
C PHE A 80 -13.55 10.52 -28.20
N THR A 81 -14.36 9.64 -27.64
CA THR A 81 -15.82 9.75 -27.73
C THR A 81 -16.32 10.67 -26.62
N LYS A 82 -17.22 11.59 -26.95
CA LYS A 82 -17.87 12.46 -25.95
C LYS A 82 -19.16 11.81 -25.48
N GLU A 83 -19.24 11.53 -24.19
CA GLU A 83 -20.39 10.96 -23.50
C GLU A 83 -20.91 11.98 -22.46
N THR A 84 -22.19 11.90 -22.11
CA THR A 84 -22.75 12.61 -20.96
C THR A 84 -23.12 11.58 -19.91
N ARG A 85 -22.58 11.71 -18.70
CA ARG A 85 -22.82 10.78 -17.59
C ARG A 85 -23.26 11.53 -16.34
N LYS A 86 -23.97 10.84 -15.44
CA LYS A 86 -24.46 11.44 -14.20
C LYS A 86 -23.41 11.32 -13.10
N LEU A 87 -23.22 12.37 -12.32
CA LEU A 87 -22.51 12.39 -11.06
C LEU A 87 -23.49 12.91 -10.00
N GLY A 88 -24.07 12.01 -9.21
CA GLY A 88 -25.19 12.34 -8.34
C GLY A 88 -26.38 12.92 -9.13
N SER A 89 -26.77 14.16 -8.82
CA SER A 89 -27.83 14.89 -9.53
C SER A 89 -27.34 15.75 -10.70
N THR A 90 -26.02 15.81 -10.95
CA THR A 90 -25.41 16.64 -11.99
C THR A 90 -24.99 15.82 -13.20
N GLU A 91 -25.20 16.36 -14.41
CA GLU A 91 -24.64 15.78 -15.62
C GLU A 91 -23.23 16.32 -15.86
N LYS A 92 -22.29 15.43 -16.18
CA LYS A 92 -20.93 15.74 -16.57
C LYS A 92 -20.65 15.24 -17.97
N VAL A 93 -19.86 16.02 -18.71
CA VAL A 93 -19.28 15.57 -19.97
C VAL A 93 -18.08 14.68 -19.66
N VAL A 94 -18.01 13.52 -20.28
CA VAL A 94 -16.88 12.60 -20.17
C VAL A 94 -16.32 12.32 -21.55
N TYR A 95 -15.03 12.53 -21.73
CA TYR A 95 -14.31 12.15 -22.94
C TYR A 95 -13.66 10.80 -22.71
N VAL A 96 -13.95 9.82 -23.55
CA VAL A 96 -13.56 8.43 -23.34
C VAL A 96 -12.76 7.91 -24.54
N LEU A 97 -11.57 7.42 -24.28
CA LEU A 97 -10.76 6.64 -25.21
C LEU A 97 -10.75 5.19 -24.72
N LYS A 98 -11.15 4.26 -25.60
CA LYS A 98 -11.27 2.83 -25.30
C LYS A 98 -10.29 2.05 -26.16
N TYR A 99 -9.65 1.06 -25.59
CA TYR A 99 -8.81 0.11 -26.29
C TYR A 99 -9.11 -1.31 -25.80
N GLY A 100 -9.28 -2.25 -26.73
CA GLY A 100 -9.73 -3.61 -26.43
C GLY A 100 -11.25 -3.71 -26.19
N GLU A 101 -11.69 -4.90 -25.82
CA GLU A 101 -13.07 -5.15 -25.44
C GLU A 101 -13.29 -4.71 -23.98
N VAL A 102 -13.84 -3.52 -23.82
CA VAL A 102 -14.07 -2.95 -22.48
C VAL A 102 -15.37 -3.49 -21.86
N PRO A 103 -15.46 -3.56 -20.51
CA PRO A 103 -16.72 -3.83 -19.82
C PRO A 103 -17.75 -2.73 -20.11
N GLU A 104 -19.02 -3.02 -19.85
CA GLU A 104 -20.06 -1.98 -19.90
C GLU A 104 -19.72 -0.91 -18.86
N ILE A 105 -19.61 0.34 -19.32
CA ILE A 105 -19.24 1.45 -18.45
C ILE A 105 -20.51 2.02 -17.86
N SER A 106 -20.55 2.14 -16.53
CA SER A 106 -21.66 2.73 -15.79
C SER A 106 -22.05 4.11 -16.35
N GLU A 107 -23.37 4.36 -16.45
CA GLU A 107 -23.93 5.69 -16.75
C GLU A 107 -23.69 6.69 -15.62
N GLU A 108 -23.37 6.19 -14.42
CA GLU A 108 -22.98 6.98 -13.27
C GLU A 108 -21.45 7.02 -13.11
N ILE A 109 -20.92 8.22 -13.01
CA ILE A 109 -19.55 8.47 -12.60
C ILE A 109 -19.47 8.13 -11.11
N GLU A 110 -18.66 7.13 -10.75
CA GLU A 110 -18.28 6.99 -9.35
C GLU A 110 -17.47 8.22 -8.93
N GLU A 111 -17.95 8.95 -7.93
CA GLU A 111 -17.24 10.09 -7.37
C GLU A 111 -15.87 9.62 -6.83
N SER A 112 -14.79 10.31 -7.22
CA SER A 112 -13.51 10.19 -6.52
C SER A 112 -13.65 10.90 -5.18
N ASP A 113 -14.35 10.30 -4.22
CA ASP A 113 -14.50 10.91 -2.91
C ASP A 113 -13.11 10.96 -2.22
N PRO A 114 -12.56 12.13 -1.91
CA PRO A 114 -11.32 12.22 -1.14
C PRO A 114 -11.45 11.56 0.25
N ASN A 115 -12.68 11.38 0.77
CA ASN A 115 -12.99 10.54 1.94
C ASN A 115 -13.25 9.05 1.62
N LYS A 116 -13.45 8.62 0.36
CA LYS A 116 -13.37 7.18 -0.03
C LYS A 116 -12.01 6.60 0.38
N SER A 117 -10.99 7.46 0.44
CA SER A 117 -9.67 7.09 0.98
C SER A 117 -9.66 6.63 2.46
N LYS A 118 -10.76 6.90 3.18
CA LYS A 118 -11.03 6.44 4.55
C LYS A 118 -11.96 5.23 4.59
N GLU A 119 -12.80 5.03 3.57
CA GLU A 119 -13.70 3.88 3.50
C GLU A 119 -12.96 2.56 3.24
N TYR A 120 -11.90 2.59 2.42
CA TYR A 120 -11.07 1.40 2.18
C TYR A 120 -10.17 1.02 3.37
N ARG A 121 -10.08 1.87 4.39
CA ARG A 121 -9.30 1.63 5.61
C ARG A 121 -10.18 1.23 6.77
N VAL A 122 -9.66 0.39 7.66
CA VAL A 122 -10.38 0.04 8.89
C VAL A 122 -10.25 1.14 9.95
N ALA A 123 -9.08 1.76 10.03
CA ALA A 123 -8.74 2.84 10.97
C ALA A 123 -7.74 3.81 10.35
N LYS A 124 -7.26 4.79 11.13
CA LYS A 124 -6.16 5.66 10.69
C LYS A 124 -4.91 4.80 10.47
N SER A 125 -4.32 4.91 9.28
CA SER A 125 -3.04 4.28 8.96
C SER A 125 -1.97 4.67 9.98
N ARG A 126 -1.22 3.68 10.46
CA ARG A 126 -0.02 3.93 11.25
C ARG A 126 1.09 4.37 10.31
N ASP A 127 1.39 5.67 10.29
CA ASP A 127 2.37 6.25 9.38
C ASP A 127 3.05 7.46 10.05
N PHE A 128 4.25 7.25 10.55
CA PHE A 128 5.05 8.29 11.22
C PHE A 128 5.71 9.24 10.22
N GLU A 129 5.65 8.98 8.91
CA GLU A 129 6.20 9.87 7.88
C GLU A 129 5.18 10.87 7.34
N ARG A 130 3.88 10.52 7.37
CA ARG A 130 2.80 11.29 6.73
C ARG A 130 2.86 12.80 7.02
N ASP A 131 3.08 13.14 8.29
CA ASP A 131 3.08 14.52 8.78
C ASP A 131 4.50 14.96 9.23
N MET A 132 5.53 14.19 8.87
CA MET A 132 6.89 14.39 9.39
C MET A 132 7.49 15.72 8.93
N ILE A 133 7.33 16.08 7.65
CA ILE A 133 7.84 17.34 7.11
C ILE A 133 7.09 18.53 7.73
N ASP A 134 5.76 18.43 7.84
CA ASP A 134 4.95 19.48 8.46
C ASP A 134 5.34 19.67 9.94
N GLY A 135 5.52 18.58 10.68
CA GLY A 135 6.02 18.60 12.07
C GLY A 135 7.44 19.16 12.17
N PHE A 136 8.31 18.86 11.19
CA PHE A 136 9.67 19.41 11.15
C PHE A 136 9.65 20.92 10.93
N ILE A 137 8.87 21.43 9.99
CA ILE A 137 8.86 22.84 9.59
C ILE A 137 8.11 23.75 10.59
N THR A 138 7.12 23.21 11.29
CA THR A 138 6.37 23.98 12.29
C THR A 138 7.20 24.31 13.54
N ASN A 139 8.30 23.58 13.80
CA ASN A 139 9.21 23.85 14.91
C ASN A 139 10.37 24.77 14.50
N ASN A 140 10.42 26.00 15.06
CA ASN A 140 11.49 26.96 14.77
C ASN A 140 12.90 26.44 15.14
N ALA A 141 13.04 25.56 16.13
CA ALA A 141 14.35 24.99 16.48
C ALA A 141 14.94 24.15 15.32
N ASN A 142 14.09 23.63 14.44
CA ASN A 142 14.53 22.84 13.29
C ASN A 142 15.11 23.70 12.16
N LYS A 143 15.04 25.04 12.23
CA LYS A 143 15.71 25.91 11.25
C LYS A 143 17.24 25.76 11.30
N GLU A 144 17.79 25.61 12.50
CA GLU A 144 19.23 25.36 12.69
C GLU A 144 19.61 24.02 12.06
N ILE A 145 18.82 22.98 12.35
CA ILE A 145 19.00 21.64 11.75
C ILE A 145 18.91 21.70 10.23
N MET A 146 17.91 22.38 9.67
CA MET A 146 17.78 22.55 8.23
C MET A 146 19.00 23.27 7.63
N SER A 147 19.51 24.28 8.31
CA SER A 147 20.71 25.02 7.89
C SER A 147 21.96 24.12 7.89
N GLU A 148 22.14 23.29 8.92
CA GLU A 148 23.21 22.29 8.98
C GLU A 148 23.15 21.31 7.81
N ILE A 149 21.96 20.75 7.54
CA ILE A 149 21.74 19.82 6.44
C ILE A 149 22.06 20.50 5.11
N LEU A 150 21.52 21.70 4.87
CA LEU A 150 21.75 22.43 3.63
C LEU A 150 23.23 22.77 3.43
N THR A 151 23.95 23.13 4.50
CA THR A 151 25.39 23.44 4.45
C THR A 151 26.22 22.23 4.01
N LYS A 152 25.79 21.02 4.39
CA LYS A 152 26.47 19.77 4.00
C LYS A 152 26.34 19.46 2.51
N TYR A 153 25.25 19.87 1.88
CA TYR A 153 24.92 19.48 0.49
C TYR A 153 24.98 20.62 -0.53
N LEU A 154 24.93 21.88 -0.09
CA LEU A 154 24.93 23.06 -0.94
C LEU A 154 26.19 23.88 -0.73
N LYS A 155 26.76 24.37 -1.84
CA LYS A 155 27.89 25.30 -1.83
C LYS A 155 27.36 26.74 -1.81
N LEU A 156 26.66 27.11 -0.74
CA LEU A 156 26.10 28.44 -0.52
C LEU A 156 26.69 29.06 0.74
N SER A 157 26.65 30.39 0.87
CA SER A 157 27.05 31.08 2.10
C SER A 157 26.07 30.78 3.24
N SER A 158 26.53 30.92 4.47
CA SER A 158 25.67 30.76 5.65
C SER A 158 24.47 31.72 5.63
N GLU A 159 24.66 32.94 5.15
CA GLU A 159 23.58 33.94 4.98
C GLU A 159 22.55 33.50 3.93
N GLU A 160 23.01 32.98 2.79
CA GLU A 160 22.12 32.48 1.73
C GLU A 160 21.30 31.29 2.21
N ILE A 161 21.93 30.36 2.94
CA ILE A 161 21.26 29.21 3.54
C ILE A 161 20.21 29.66 4.56
N ALA A 162 20.57 30.57 5.46
CA ALA A 162 19.63 31.10 6.46
C ALA A 162 18.39 31.74 5.81
N GLN A 163 18.57 32.50 4.72
CA GLN A 163 17.45 33.08 3.97
C GLN A 163 16.57 32.02 3.32
N ILE A 164 17.17 30.99 2.70
CA ILE A 164 16.44 29.88 2.10
C ILE A 164 15.60 29.14 3.16
N VAL A 165 16.18 28.86 4.32
CA VAL A 165 15.49 28.18 5.43
C VAL A 165 14.32 29.03 5.92
N GLU A 166 14.53 30.32 6.15
CA GLU A 166 13.46 31.22 6.61
C GLU A 166 12.30 31.27 5.62
N GLN A 167 12.61 31.49 4.34
CA GLN A 167 11.60 31.52 3.26
C GLN A 167 10.86 30.19 3.14
N THR A 168 11.56 29.06 3.25
CA THR A 168 10.95 27.72 3.16
C THR A 168 9.98 27.49 4.32
N PHE A 169 10.40 27.82 5.54
CA PHE A 169 9.57 27.64 6.73
C PHE A 169 8.35 28.57 6.71
N GLU A 170 8.52 29.82 6.26
CA GLU A 170 7.42 30.78 6.14
C GLU A 170 6.41 30.36 5.06
N ALA A 171 6.90 29.95 3.88
CA ALA A 171 6.05 29.48 2.78
C ALA A 171 5.18 28.29 3.18
N TYR A 172 5.77 27.28 3.83
CA TYR A 172 5.03 26.11 4.34
C TYR A 172 3.95 26.51 5.36
N ARG A 173 4.27 27.41 6.31
CA ARG A 173 3.29 27.88 7.31
C ARG A 173 2.12 28.63 6.68
N LYS A 174 2.40 29.40 5.63
CA LYS A 174 1.39 30.09 4.83
C LYS A 174 0.63 29.16 3.88
N LYS A 175 1.01 27.87 3.80
CA LYS A 175 0.52 26.91 2.81
C LYS A 175 0.69 27.42 1.37
N ASP A 176 1.74 28.20 1.15
CA ASP A 176 2.11 28.72 -0.16
C ASP A 176 2.87 27.63 -0.92
N TRP A 177 2.11 26.74 -1.57
CA TRP A 177 2.66 25.60 -2.28
C TRP A 177 3.43 25.99 -3.54
N GLU A 178 3.10 27.13 -4.15
CA GLU A 178 3.86 27.67 -5.28
C GLU A 178 5.24 28.15 -4.84
N ALA A 179 5.32 28.94 -3.76
CA ALA A 179 6.59 29.37 -3.19
C ALA A 179 7.42 28.17 -2.70
N THR A 180 6.76 27.19 -2.05
CA THR A 180 7.40 25.95 -1.61
C THR A 180 8.01 25.17 -2.78
N ARG A 181 7.27 25.02 -3.88
CA ARG A 181 7.75 24.34 -5.09
C ARG A 181 8.88 25.13 -5.76
N ALA A 182 8.76 26.45 -5.84
CA ALA A 182 9.81 27.32 -6.39
C ALA A 182 11.11 27.19 -5.60
N LEU A 183 11.04 27.20 -4.26
CA LEU A 183 12.20 27.01 -3.38
C LEU A 183 12.78 25.60 -3.54
N SER A 184 11.95 24.56 -3.54
CA SER A 184 12.40 23.18 -3.76
C SER A 184 13.07 22.98 -5.13
N SER A 185 12.61 23.69 -6.17
CA SER A 185 13.14 23.57 -7.54
C SER A 185 14.55 24.14 -7.69
N ARG A 186 15.02 24.91 -6.71
CA ARG A 186 16.40 25.44 -6.67
C ARG A 186 17.43 24.35 -6.37
N PHE A 187 17.00 23.17 -5.89
CA PHE A 187 17.87 22.08 -5.52
C PHE A 187 17.79 20.94 -6.54
N PRO A 188 18.92 20.29 -6.88
CA PRO A 188 18.88 19.03 -7.59
C PRO A 188 18.02 18.00 -6.83
N LYS A 189 17.24 17.17 -7.54
CA LYS A 189 16.40 16.11 -6.92
C LYS A 189 17.17 15.27 -5.90
N LYS A 190 18.41 14.91 -6.22
CA LYS A 190 19.30 14.14 -5.33
C LYS A 190 19.57 14.85 -3.99
N VAL A 191 19.72 16.18 -4.01
CA VAL A 191 19.92 16.96 -2.78
C VAL A 191 18.63 17.01 -1.96
N ALA A 192 17.47 17.19 -2.60
CA ALA A 192 16.18 17.15 -1.92
C ALA A 192 15.92 15.76 -1.26
N GLU A 193 16.32 14.68 -1.92
CA GLU A 193 16.26 13.32 -1.38
C GLU A 193 17.18 13.13 -0.17
N MET A 194 18.42 13.61 -0.24
CA MET A 194 19.37 13.57 0.88
C MET A 194 18.85 14.35 2.10
N ILE A 195 18.28 15.55 1.88
CA ILE A 195 17.66 16.35 2.95
C ILE A 195 16.51 15.57 3.58
N ARG A 196 15.61 15.00 2.77
CA ARG A 196 14.49 14.19 3.26
C ARG A 196 14.97 13.00 4.08
N ASN A 197 16.02 12.32 3.65
CA ASN A 197 16.60 11.19 4.38
C ASN A 197 17.21 11.61 5.72
N GLU A 198 17.88 12.76 5.81
CA GLU A 198 18.41 13.25 7.09
C GLU A 198 17.29 13.68 8.05
N ILE A 199 16.23 14.32 7.54
CA ILE A 199 15.04 14.63 8.36
C ILE A 199 14.40 13.34 8.84
N ARG A 200 14.27 12.34 7.96
CA ARG A 200 13.73 11.00 8.27
C ARG A 200 14.51 10.33 9.40
N GLU A 201 15.83 10.27 9.32
CA GLU A 201 16.69 9.65 10.35
C GLU A 201 16.58 10.33 11.72
N ARG A 202 16.31 11.64 11.74
CA ARG A 202 16.19 12.42 12.98
C ARG A 202 14.80 12.34 13.60
N MET A 203 13.76 12.37 12.78
CA MET A 203 12.37 12.54 13.21
C MET A 203 11.62 11.22 13.36
N LEU A 204 11.99 10.17 12.62
CA LEU A 204 11.31 8.90 12.75
C LEU A 204 11.55 8.27 14.13
N PRO A 205 10.54 7.53 14.65
CA PRO A 205 10.77 6.62 15.76
C PRO A 205 11.92 5.66 15.45
N LYS A 206 12.64 5.24 16.49
CA LYS A 206 13.77 4.31 16.42
C LYS A 206 13.31 2.94 16.93
N PRO A 207 12.78 2.06 16.07
CA PRO A 207 12.43 0.70 16.48
C PRO A 207 13.67 -0.06 16.93
N GLN A 208 13.45 -1.08 17.74
CA GLN A 208 14.50 -1.94 18.26
C GLN A 208 14.97 -2.89 17.15
N GLU A 209 16.27 -2.90 16.86
CA GLU A 209 16.82 -3.94 15.98
C GLU A 209 16.76 -5.30 16.70
N MET A 210 16.45 -6.32 15.91
CA MET A 210 16.29 -7.69 16.39
C MET A 210 17.14 -8.63 15.52
N GLU A 211 17.70 -9.65 16.16
CA GLU A 211 18.42 -10.75 15.53
C GLU A 211 17.51 -11.94 15.22
N MET A 212 17.87 -12.74 14.21
CA MET A 212 17.12 -13.94 13.79
C MET A 212 16.76 -14.86 14.97
N ALA A 213 17.72 -15.11 15.88
CA ALA A 213 17.51 -15.97 17.03
C ALA A 213 16.40 -15.47 17.97
N GLN A 214 16.27 -14.15 18.14
CA GLN A 214 15.21 -13.54 18.95
C GLN A 214 13.85 -13.70 18.27
N LEU A 215 13.78 -13.54 16.94
CA LEU A 215 12.54 -13.77 16.19
C LEU A 215 12.09 -15.23 16.28
N VAL A 216 13.01 -16.19 16.22
CA VAL A 216 12.69 -17.62 16.43
C VAL A 216 12.07 -17.85 17.81
N GLU A 217 12.61 -17.24 18.88
CA GLU A 217 12.06 -17.35 20.22
C GLU A 217 10.68 -16.68 20.34
N VAL A 218 10.44 -15.57 19.63
CA VAL A 218 9.10 -14.97 19.52
C VAL A 218 8.12 -15.95 18.89
N LEU A 219 8.46 -16.54 17.73
CA LEU A 219 7.58 -17.49 17.04
C LEU A 219 7.18 -18.69 17.90
N LYS A 220 8.08 -19.17 18.77
CA LYS A 220 7.82 -20.33 19.64
C LYS A 220 6.85 -20.04 20.77
N ASN A 221 6.84 -18.81 21.28
CA ASN A 221 6.24 -18.48 22.57
C ASN A 221 5.07 -17.50 22.46
N LYS A 222 4.78 -16.98 21.27
CA LYS A 222 3.82 -15.91 21.04
C LYS A 222 2.78 -16.29 19.99
N LYS A 223 1.56 -15.80 20.19
CA LYS A 223 0.48 -15.86 19.20
C LYS A 223 0.74 -14.80 18.14
N VAL A 224 0.99 -15.25 16.91
CA VAL A 224 1.42 -14.39 15.82
C VAL A 224 0.34 -14.27 14.74
N LEU A 225 0.34 -13.12 14.07
CA LEU A 225 -0.35 -12.90 12.81
C LEU A 225 0.69 -12.43 11.79
N PHE A 226 0.67 -12.99 10.59
CA PHE A 226 1.53 -12.51 9.49
C PHE A 226 0.80 -11.45 8.68
N TYR A 227 1.52 -10.41 8.27
CA TYR A 227 0.98 -9.35 7.40
C TYR A 227 1.97 -9.00 6.30
N THR A 228 1.57 -9.12 5.04
CA THR A 228 2.48 -9.02 3.90
C THR A 228 2.13 -7.84 3.01
N GLY A 229 3.17 -7.28 2.38
CA GLY A 229 3.06 -6.27 1.33
C GLY A 229 3.94 -6.59 0.14
N ALA A 230 3.96 -5.71 -0.86
CA ALA A 230 4.49 -6.01 -2.20
C ALA A 230 5.95 -6.50 -2.20
N GLY A 231 6.75 -6.15 -1.19
CA GLY A 231 8.15 -6.56 -1.07
C GLY A 231 8.37 -8.08 -1.05
N ILE A 232 7.39 -8.88 -0.61
CA ILE A 232 7.49 -10.35 -0.66
C ILE A 232 7.37 -10.92 -2.09
N SER A 233 6.78 -10.15 -3.01
CA SER A 233 6.45 -10.53 -4.40
C SER A 233 7.43 -9.98 -5.44
N ILE A 234 8.25 -8.97 -5.09
CA ILE A 234 9.22 -8.34 -6.02
C ILE A 234 10.18 -9.37 -6.66
N ALA A 235 10.59 -10.41 -5.94
CA ALA A 235 11.50 -11.43 -6.46
C ALA A 235 10.88 -12.33 -7.55
N SER A 236 9.55 -12.40 -7.62
CA SER A 236 8.83 -12.97 -8.76
C SER A 236 8.63 -11.94 -9.88
N GLY A 237 9.12 -10.71 -9.75
CA GLY A 237 8.94 -9.65 -10.74
C GLY A 237 7.56 -9.00 -10.72
N VAL A 238 6.82 -9.12 -9.60
CA VAL A 238 5.59 -8.35 -9.39
C VAL A 238 5.99 -6.95 -8.96
N HIS A 239 5.62 -5.95 -9.76
CA HIS A 239 5.87 -4.55 -9.43
C HIS A 239 5.05 -4.13 -8.21
N SER A 240 5.63 -3.30 -7.34
CA SER A 240 4.84 -2.50 -6.40
C SER A 240 3.95 -1.51 -7.16
N MET A 241 2.92 -0.95 -6.50
CA MET A 241 2.03 0.02 -7.13
C MET A 241 2.78 1.21 -7.73
N ASN A 242 3.77 1.76 -7.02
CA ASN A 242 4.60 2.86 -7.51
C ASN A 242 5.40 2.49 -8.76
N GLN A 243 5.97 1.27 -8.80
CA GLN A 243 6.71 0.77 -9.96
C GLN A 243 5.78 0.51 -11.15
N LEU A 244 4.55 0.06 -10.90
CA LEU A 244 3.53 -0.10 -11.94
C LEU A 244 3.15 1.25 -12.54
N GLU A 245 2.88 2.25 -11.70
CA GLU A 245 2.61 3.62 -12.15
C GLU A 245 3.76 4.17 -12.99
N GLU A 246 5.02 4.02 -12.54
CA GLU A 246 6.21 4.44 -13.29
C GLU A 246 6.33 3.72 -14.65
N THR A 247 6.13 2.41 -14.68
CA THR A 247 6.19 1.58 -15.90
C THR A 247 5.14 2.02 -16.92
N LEU A 248 3.92 2.24 -16.46
CA LEU A 248 2.81 2.69 -17.28
C LEU A 248 2.95 4.18 -17.67
N GLY A 249 3.74 4.96 -16.92
CA GLY A 249 3.91 6.40 -17.09
C GLY A 249 2.76 7.21 -16.50
N ILE A 250 2.12 6.69 -15.44
CA ILE A 250 1.03 7.33 -14.72
C ILE A 250 1.62 8.39 -13.79
N GLU A 251 1.19 9.63 -13.98
CA GLU A 251 1.52 10.74 -13.09
C GLU A 251 0.27 11.62 -12.91
N MET A 252 -0.60 11.23 -11.97
CA MET A 252 -1.92 11.87 -11.77
C MET A 252 -1.88 13.36 -11.40
N SER A 253 -0.69 13.88 -11.05
CA SER A 253 -0.45 15.30 -10.79
C SER A 253 -0.26 16.16 -12.06
N GLN A 254 0.04 15.55 -13.22
CA GLN A 254 0.19 16.24 -14.49
C GLN A 254 -1.10 16.13 -15.31
N LYS A 255 -1.54 17.20 -15.99
CA LYS A 255 -2.72 17.13 -16.89
C LYS A 255 -2.54 16.19 -18.07
N VAL A 256 -1.30 16.02 -18.55
CA VAL A 256 -0.92 15.07 -19.61
C VAL A 256 0.31 14.31 -19.15
N ASP A 257 0.16 13.02 -18.85
CA ASP A 257 1.25 12.16 -18.40
C ASP A 257 1.73 11.18 -19.47
N GLY A 258 2.67 10.31 -19.10
CA GLY A 258 3.25 9.31 -20.00
C GLY A 258 2.21 8.29 -20.49
N LEU A 259 1.28 7.86 -19.63
CA LEU A 259 0.23 6.93 -20.01
C LEU A 259 -0.66 7.54 -21.08
N LEU A 260 -1.18 8.76 -20.90
CA LEU A 260 -2.03 9.39 -21.91
C LEU A 260 -1.32 9.51 -23.26
N LYS A 261 -0.05 9.96 -23.26
CA LYS A 261 0.76 10.09 -24.49
C LYS A 261 0.90 8.74 -25.22
N LYS A 262 1.18 7.67 -24.48
CA LYS A 262 1.24 6.31 -25.03
C LYS A 262 -0.14 5.87 -25.54
N ALA A 263 -1.20 6.07 -24.76
CA ALA A 263 -2.57 5.65 -25.10
C ALA A 263 -3.08 6.28 -26.40
N VAL A 264 -2.80 7.57 -26.64
CA VAL A 264 -3.23 8.25 -27.87
C VAL A 264 -2.35 7.94 -29.07
N VAL A 265 -1.07 7.58 -28.90
CA VAL A 265 -0.14 7.29 -30.02
C VAL A 265 -0.02 5.80 -30.33
N ASN A 266 0.21 4.98 -29.30
CA ASN A 266 0.44 3.54 -29.38
C ASN A 266 -0.15 2.84 -28.12
N PRO A 267 -1.48 2.69 -28.03
CA PRO A 267 -2.14 2.09 -26.87
C PRO A 267 -1.70 0.65 -26.61
N GLN A 268 -1.28 -0.10 -27.65
CA GLN A 268 -0.76 -1.46 -27.49
C GLN A 268 0.46 -1.49 -26.55
N SER A 269 1.34 -0.48 -26.56
CA SER A 269 2.47 -0.44 -25.63
C SER A 269 2.07 -0.33 -24.16
N VAL A 270 0.91 0.28 -23.86
CA VAL A 270 0.34 0.34 -22.51
C VAL A 270 -0.20 -1.03 -22.13
N ILE A 271 -0.92 -1.68 -23.06
CA ILE A 271 -1.43 -3.05 -22.86
C ILE A 271 -0.30 -4.05 -22.68
N ASP A 272 0.77 -4.00 -23.47
CA ASP A 272 1.91 -4.91 -23.33
C ASP A 272 2.54 -4.79 -21.93
N SER A 273 2.69 -3.56 -21.43
CA SER A 273 3.20 -3.30 -20.08
C SER A 273 2.24 -3.79 -18.99
N TRP A 274 0.93 -3.68 -19.22
CA TRP A 274 -0.11 -4.16 -18.32
C TRP A 274 -0.18 -5.70 -18.28
N GLU A 275 -0.07 -6.35 -19.43
CA GLU A 275 -0.01 -7.80 -19.55
C GLU A 275 1.25 -8.37 -18.87
N GLU A 276 2.40 -7.71 -18.99
CA GLU A 276 3.62 -8.14 -18.29
C GLU A 276 3.43 -8.14 -16.78
N PHE A 277 2.81 -7.07 -16.24
CA PHE A 277 2.50 -6.97 -14.82
C PHE A 277 1.53 -8.05 -14.36
N THR A 278 0.44 -8.26 -15.08
CA THR A 278 -0.61 -9.23 -14.70
C THR A 278 -0.09 -10.67 -14.78
N LYS A 279 0.67 -11.02 -15.83
CA LYS A 279 1.40 -12.31 -15.90
C LYS A 279 2.30 -12.50 -14.70
N ALA A 280 3.01 -11.45 -14.28
CA ALA A 280 3.86 -11.53 -13.10
C ALA A 280 3.05 -11.76 -11.80
N ALA A 281 1.93 -11.06 -11.63
CA ALA A 281 1.10 -11.14 -10.42
C ALA A 281 0.33 -12.46 -10.27
N PHE A 282 -0.12 -13.05 -11.38
CA PHE A 282 -1.10 -14.15 -11.33
C PHE A 282 -0.55 -15.49 -11.84
N GLU A 283 0.42 -15.48 -12.76
CA GLU A 283 0.90 -16.70 -13.40
C GLU A 283 2.25 -17.20 -12.87
N LYS A 284 3.06 -16.31 -12.27
CA LYS A 284 4.40 -16.68 -11.79
C LYS A 284 4.35 -17.52 -10.52
N PRO A 285 5.35 -18.39 -10.29
CA PRO A 285 5.40 -19.19 -9.07
C PRO A 285 5.60 -18.31 -7.84
N ALA A 286 5.09 -18.82 -6.71
CA ALA A 286 5.34 -18.24 -5.40
C ALA A 286 6.84 -18.18 -5.09
N THR A 287 7.29 -17.08 -4.48
CA THR A 287 8.71 -16.91 -4.10
C THR A 287 9.11 -17.85 -2.95
N PRO A 288 10.43 -18.04 -2.69
CA PRO A 288 10.90 -18.77 -1.51
C PRO A 288 10.35 -18.23 -0.19
N ALA A 289 10.15 -16.90 -0.09
CA ALA A 289 9.53 -16.29 1.08
C ALA A 289 8.08 -16.75 1.27
N HIS A 290 7.25 -16.72 0.22
CA HIS A 290 5.86 -17.20 0.29
C HIS A 290 5.78 -18.68 0.72
N GLN A 291 6.61 -19.52 0.12
CA GLN A 291 6.67 -20.96 0.42
C GLN A 291 7.06 -21.23 1.88
N SER A 292 8.00 -20.45 2.41
CA SER A 292 8.46 -20.59 3.80
C SER A 292 7.46 -19.98 4.79
N LEU A 293 6.83 -18.86 4.43
CA LEU A 293 5.79 -18.21 5.22
C LEU A 293 4.56 -19.11 5.37
N ARG A 294 4.14 -19.80 4.29
CA ARG A 294 3.11 -20.85 4.35
C ARG A 294 3.39 -21.87 5.45
N LYS A 295 4.60 -22.45 5.46
CA LYS A 295 4.98 -23.50 6.41
C LYS A 295 4.99 -22.98 7.84
N LEU A 296 5.51 -21.78 8.05
CA LEU A 296 5.49 -21.11 9.35
C LEU A 296 4.05 -20.87 9.82
N ALA A 297 3.21 -20.28 8.98
CA ALA A 297 1.80 -20.00 9.27
C ALA A 297 1.02 -21.25 9.67
N GLN A 298 1.18 -22.35 8.93
CA GLN A 298 0.56 -23.64 9.24
C GLN A 298 1.03 -24.20 10.59
N LYS A 299 2.35 -24.20 10.85
CA LYS A 299 2.92 -24.72 12.11
C LYS A 299 2.46 -23.90 13.32
N LEU A 300 2.33 -22.59 13.15
CA LEU A 300 1.97 -21.64 14.21
C LEU A 300 0.46 -21.42 14.37
N LYS A 301 -0.36 -21.98 13.47
CA LYS A 301 -1.80 -21.65 13.35
C LYS A 301 -2.03 -20.14 13.25
N ALA A 302 -1.19 -19.48 12.47
CA ALA A 302 -1.19 -18.03 12.32
C ALA A 302 -1.82 -17.65 10.99
N GLN A 303 -2.80 -16.75 10.97
CA GLN A 303 -3.33 -16.26 9.70
C GLN A 303 -2.31 -15.40 8.93
N ILE A 304 -2.47 -15.39 7.61
CA ILE A 304 -1.68 -14.53 6.70
C ILE A 304 -2.62 -13.47 6.13
N PHE A 305 -2.40 -12.23 6.53
CA PHE A 305 -3.01 -11.07 5.92
C PHE A 305 -2.10 -10.55 4.81
N THR A 306 -2.68 -9.99 3.75
CA THR A 306 -1.92 -9.38 2.66
C THR A 306 -2.58 -8.11 2.14
N GLU A 307 -1.79 -7.11 1.82
CA GLU A 307 -2.23 -5.96 1.00
C GLU A 307 -2.04 -6.22 -0.49
N ASN A 308 -1.36 -7.31 -0.84
CA ASN A 308 -1.08 -7.65 -2.22
C ASN A 308 -2.36 -8.00 -2.96
N VAL A 309 -2.34 -7.70 -4.24
CA VAL A 309 -3.38 -8.07 -5.20
C VAL A 309 -2.99 -9.30 -6.01
N ASP A 310 -1.71 -9.70 -5.97
CA ASP A 310 -1.20 -10.91 -6.59
C ASP A 310 -1.70 -12.18 -5.88
N HIS A 311 -1.61 -13.32 -6.55
CA HIS A 311 -2.02 -14.63 -5.99
C HIS A 311 -0.83 -15.51 -5.61
N LEU A 312 0.32 -14.91 -5.30
CA LEU A 312 1.53 -15.67 -5.01
C LEU A 312 1.46 -16.42 -3.67
N GLN A 313 0.65 -15.96 -2.72
CA GLN A 313 0.44 -16.66 -1.45
C GLN A 313 -0.48 -17.89 -1.64
N GLU A 314 -1.52 -17.75 -2.46
CA GLU A 314 -2.43 -18.82 -2.90
C GLU A 314 -1.68 -19.90 -3.66
N ARG A 315 -0.80 -19.49 -4.58
CA ARG A 315 0.13 -20.37 -5.30
C ARG A 315 1.20 -20.99 -4.41
N ALA A 316 1.46 -20.42 -3.24
CA ALA A 316 2.25 -21.11 -2.24
C ALA A 316 1.48 -22.29 -1.64
N GLY A 317 0.15 -22.32 -1.75
CA GLY A 317 -0.76 -23.40 -1.32
C GLY A 317 -1.54 -23.08 -0.04
N VAL A 318 -1.71 -21.80 0.29
CA VAL A 318 -2.51 -21.31 1.41
C VAL A 318 -3.29 -20.06 1.01
N LYS A 319 -4.51 -19.93 1.50
CA LYS A 319 -5.36 -18.77 1.21
C LYS A 319 -5.01 -17.62 2.13
N ALA A 320 -4.43 -16.57 1.58
CA ALA A 320 -4.24 -15.33 2.31
C ALA A 320 -5.56 -14.57 2.40
N ILE A 321 -5.61 -13.67 3.37
CA ILE A 321 -6.70 -12.72 3.50
C ILE A 321 -6.25 -11.40 2.87
N HIS A 322 -6.76 -11.14 1.68
CA HIS A 322 -6.58 -9.86 0.98
C HIS A 322 -7.36 -8.77 1.68
N LEU A 323 -6.67 -7.90 2.41
CA LEU A 323 -7.30 -6.97 3.32
C LEU A 323 -7.98 -5.81 2.59
N THR A 324 -9.21 -5.54 3.00
CA THR A 324 -9.90 -4.27 2.80
C THR A 324 -10.44 -3.78 4.13
N GLY A 325 -10.59 -2.45 4.28
CA GLY A 325 -11.21 -1.84 5.44
C GLY A 325 -12.61 -2.39 5.75
N PRO A 326 -13.51 -2.50 4.75
CA PRO A 326 -14.83 -3.12 4.95
C PRO A 326 -14.73 -4.57 5.42
N TRP A 327 -13.90 -5.40 4.78
CA TRP A 327 -13.73 -6.80 5.19
C TRP A 327 -13.28 -6.91 6.64
N LEU A 328 -12.32 -6.10 7.08
CA LEU A 328 -11.85 -6.08 8.47
C LEU A 328 -12.98 -5.70 9.45
N LYS A 329 -13.79 -4.69 9.13
CA LYS A 329 -14.92 -4.27 9.98
C LYS A 329 -15.99 -5.34 10.10
N GLU A 330 -16.25 -6.07 9.02
CA GLU A 330 -17.30 -7.09 8.96
C GLU A 330 -16.88 -8.41 9.60
N ASN A 331 -15.60 -8.79 9.44
CA ASN A 331 -15.15 -10.15 9.76
C ASN A 331 -14.26 -10.22 11.01
N VAL A 332 -13.66 -9.11 11.46
CA VAL A 332 -12.76 -9.10 12.61
C VAL A 332 -13.40 -8.37 13.79
N ARG A 333 -13.49 -9.07 14.93
CA ARG A 333 -13.90 -8.46 16.19
C ARG A 333 -12.71 -7.73 16.83
N PRO A 334 -12.82 -6.46 17.23
CA PRO A 334 -11.71 -5.72 17.85
C PRO A 334 -11.09 -6.43 19.06
N GLU A 335 -11.89 -7.18 19.81
CA GLU A 335 -11.47 -7.93 21.00
C GLU A 335 -10.49 -9.06 20.66
N TRP A 336 -10.64 -9.66 19.47
CA TRP A 336 -9.73 -10.71 18.99
C TRP A 336 -8.30 -10.20 18.76
N LEU A 337 -8.13 -8.90 18.52
CA LEU A 337 -6.81 -8.29 18.34
C LEU A 337 -5.98 -8.31 19.63
N LYS A 338 -6.64 -8.41 20.80
CA LYS A 338 -5.96 -8.53 22.11
C LYS A 338 -5.32 -9.90 22.31
N ASP A 339 -5.78 -10.92 21.60
CA ASP A 339 -5.21 -12.27 21.67
C ASP A 339 -3.93 -12.41 20.84
N ILE A 340 -3.67 -11.48 19.92
CA ILE A 340 -2.48 -11.49 19.07
C ILE A 340 -1.36 -10.79 19.85
N ASP A 341 -0.31 -11.52 20.20
CA ASP A 341 0.84 -10.94 20.90
C ASP A 341 1.69 -10.07 19.97
N VAL A 342 1.85 -10.54 18.72
CA VAL A 342 2.78 -9.96 17.75
C VAL A 342 2.22 -10.04 16.33
N VAL A 343 2.27 -8.92 15.60
CA VAL A 343 2.09 -8.91 14.14
C VAL A 343 3.46 -8.90 13.48
N ILE A 344 3.74 -9.90 12.64
CA ILE A 344 4.99 -9.99 11.88
C ILE A 344 4.72 -9.53 10.47
N THR A 345 5.29 -8.39 10.12
CA THR A 345 5.18 -7.79 8.80
C THR A 345 6.32 -8.26 7.89
N VAL A 346 6.02 -8.64 6.65
CA VAL A 346 7.01 -9.16 5.68
C VAL A 346 6.88 -8.41 4.37
N GLY A 347 7.92 -7.66 4.00
CA GLY A 347 7.94 -6.90 2.74
C GLY A 347 6.89 -5.77 2.67
N LEU A 348 6.33 -5.37 3.81
CA LEU A 348 5.37 -4.27 3.92
C LEU A 348 6.10 -2.96 4.20
N SER A 349 5.77 -1.90 3.45
CA SER A 349 6.38 -0.57 3.60
C SER A 349 5.43 0.44 4.26
N TYR A 350 4.13 0.31 4.02
CA TYR A 350 3.07 1.21 4.48
C TYR A 350 1.91 0.40 5.04
N ASP A 351 1.17 0.97 5.99
CA ASP A 351 -0.07 0.38 6.54
C ASP A 351 -1.27 0.93 5.75
N ASP A 352 -1.37 0.60 4.47
CA ASP A 352 -2.33 1.25 3.58
C ASP A 352 -3.77 0.95 3.98
N ARG A 353 -4.06 -0.27 4.45
CA ARG A 353 -5.41 -0.66 4.92
C ARG A 353 -5.73 -0.18 6.35
N GLY A 354 -4.76 0.41 7.05
CA GLY A 354 -4.94 0.90 8.43
C GLY A 354 -5.07 -0.20 9.48
N PHE A 355 -4.65 -1.42 9.14
CA PHE A 355 -4.75 -2.57 10.04
C PHE A 355 -3.77 -2.46 11.21
N LEU A 356 -2.54 -2.02 10.99
CA LEU A 356 -1.55 -1.89 12.08
C LEU A 356 -1.93 -0.78 13.06
N GLY A 357 -2.51 0.31 12.55
CA GLY A 357 -3.14 1.34 13.38
C GLY A 357 -4.25 0.77 14.25
N TRP A 358 -5.19 0.05 13.64
CA TRP A 358 -6.32 -0.56 14.34
C TRP A 358 -5.91 -1.64 15.36
N TYR A 359 -4.89 -2.44 15.02
CA TYR A 359 -4.28 -3.42 15.92
C TYR A 359 -3.74 -2.74 17.19
N LYS A 360 -3.00 -1.64 17.03
CA LYS A 360 -2.42 -0.89 18.15
C LYS A 360 -3.46 -0.16 18.99
N GLU A 361 -4.53 0.34 18.38
CA GLU A 361 -5.66 0.94 19.09
C GLU A 361 -6.34 -0.07 20.03
N ASN A 362 -6.53 -1.32 19.57
CA ASN A 362 -7.23 -2.35 20.32
C ASN A 362 -6.32 -3.22 21.19
N ASN A 363 -5.03 -3.26 20.89
CA ASN A 363 -3.99 -3.94 21.63
C ASN A 363 -2.72 -3.07 21.77
N PRO A 364 -2.72 -2.06 22.66
CA PRO A 364 -1.59 -1.14 22.82
C PRO A 364 -0.26 -1.80 23.25
N LYS A 365 -0.35 -2.99 23.87
CA LYS A 365 0.83 -3.77 24.30
C LYS A 365 1.35 -4.71 23.21
N GLY A 366 0.53 -4.97 22.20
CA GLY A 366 0.87 -5.78 21.05
C GLY A 366 2.10 -5.22 20.32
N LYS A 367 2.97 -6.12 19.85
CA LYS A 367 4.20 -5.76 19.16
C LYS A 367 4.06 -5.90 17.66
N ILE A 368 4.77 -5.05 16.91
CA ILE A 368 4.99 -5.22 15.48
C ILE A 368 6.46 -5.56 15.30
N ILE A 369 6.74 -6.59 14.50
CA ILE A 369 8.10 -6.92 14.05
C ILE A 369 8.12 -6.86 12.53
N ALA A 370 8.97 -6.02 11.95
CA ALA A 370 9.14 -5.97 10.49
C ALA A 370 10.33 -6.77 10.02
N VAL A 371 10.13 -7.56 8.97
CA VAL A 371 11.17 -8.12 8.12
C VAL A 371 11.18 -7.32 6.82
N ASN A 372 12.10 -6.37 6.72
CA ASN A 372 12.19 -5.49 5.55
C ASN A 372 13.63 -4.99 5.36
N LEU A 373 13.98 -4.57 4.14
CA LEU A 373 15.29 -4.02 3.81
C LEU A 373 15.56 -2.70 4.54
N ASN A 374 14.55 -1.85 4.61
CA ASN A 374 14.60 -0.53 5.24
C ASN A 374 13.50 -0.42 6.30
N GLN A 375 13.64 0.54 7.21
CA GLN A 375 12.62 0.84 8.21
C GLN A 375 11.32 1.32 7.56
N PRO A 376 10.19 0.58 7.72
CA PRO A 376 8.87 1.03 7.29
C PRO A 376 8.38 2.22 8.12
N SER A 377 7.51 3.05 7.54
CA SER A 377 7.01 4.27 8.20
C SER A 377 6.08 4.00 9.38
N TYR A 378 5.57 2.77 9.50
CA TYR A 378 4.61 2.38 10.54
C TYR A 378 5.25 1.90 11.85
N LEU A 379 6.59 1.75 11.92
CA LEU A 379 7.24 1.26 13.14
C LEU A 379 7.41 2.37 14.19
N GLY A 380 6.96 2.10 15.41
CA GLY A 380 7.18 2.95 16.58
C GLY A 380 8.44 2.57 17.37
N ASN A 381 8.77 3.35 18.41
CA ASN A 381 9.92 3.08 19.29
C ASN A 381 9.78 1.77 20.07
N GLU A 382 8.55 1.29 20.25
CA GLU A 382 8.23 0.07 20.98
C GLU A 382 8.22 -1.20 20.11
N ASP A 383 8.37 -1.03 18.80
CA ASP A 383 8.33 -2.08 17.79
C ASP A 383 9.75 -2.52 17.40
N PHE A 384 9.83 -3.57 16.57
CA PHE A 384 11.09 -4.20 16.20
C PHE A 384 11.27 -4.28 14.68
N ILE A 385 12.53 -4.37 14.27
CA ILE A 385 12.92 -4.64 12.89
C ILE A 385 14.04 -5.67 12.82
N LEU A 386 13.85 -6.67 11.97
CA LEU A 386 14.89 -7.56 11.48
C LEU A 386 15.22 -7.12 10.05
N LYS A 387 16.31 -6.37 9.90
CA LYS A 387 16.69 -5.78 8.61
C LYS A 387 17.23 -6.82 7.65
N GLY A 388 16.71 -6.83 6.43
CA GLY A 388 17.29 -7.59 5.32
C GLY A 388 16.27 -8.09 4.32
N ASP A 389 16.77 -8.88 3.38
CA ASP A 389 15.98 -9.42 2.28
C ASP A 389 15.07 -10.55 2.77
N CYS A 390 13.75 -10.33 2.71
CA CYS A 390 12.75 -11.33 3.11
C CYS A 390 12.87 -12.65 2.33
N GLN A 391 13.41 -12.64 1.11
CA GLN A 391 13.65 -13.85 0.32
C GLN A 391 14.74 -14.74 0.90
N LYS A 392 15.58 -14.21 1.78
CA LYS A 392 16.62 -14.95 2.51
C LYS A 392 16.18 -15.20 3.95
N ILE A 393 15.69 -14.16 4.61
CA ILE A 393 15.31 -14.19 6.03
C ILE A 393 14.17 -15.18 6.29
N ILE A 394 13.09 -15.17 5.51
CA ILE A 394 11.92 -16.02 5.82
C ILE A 394 12.24 -17.52 5.62
N PRO A 395 12.96 -17.93 4.55
CA PRO A 395 13.43 -19.31 4.45
C PRO A 395 14.40 -19.74 5.54
N GLU A 396 15.30 -18.86 5.98
CA GLU A 396 16.22 -19.13 7.08
C GLU A 396 15.48 -19.27 8.42
N LEU A 397 14.52 -18.37 8.67
CA LEU A 397 13.64 -18.39 9.83
C LEU A 397 12.85 -19.70 9.92
N GLU A 398 12.32 -20.20 8.79
CA GLU A 398 11.61 -21.48 8.73
C GLU A 398 12.50 -22.66 9.11
N LYS A 399 13.76 -22.66 8.61
CA LYS A 399 14.75 -23.69 8.93
C LYS A 399 15.14 -23.66 10.41
N GLU A 400 15.48 -22.49 10.94
CA GLU A 400 15.87 -22.30 12.35
C GLU A 400 14.74 -22.66 13.31
N PHE A 401 13.51 -22.25 12.97
CA PHE A 401 12.31 -22.62 13.73
C PHE A 401 12.08 -24.14 13.74
N ALA A 402 12.35 -24.82 12.62
CA ALA A 402 12.23 -26.27 12.53
C ALA A 402 13.36 -27.05 13.24
N ALA A 403 14.58 -26.49 13.29
CA ALA A 403 15.77 -27.13 13.83
C ALA A 403 15.81 -27.16 15.36
N LYS A 404 15.30 -26.12 16.04
CA LYS A 404 15.34 -26.01 17.51
C LYS A 404 14.19 -26.73 18.22
N LYS A 405 13.87 -27.96 17.80
CA LYS A 405 12.86 -28.81 18.44
C LYS A 405 13.29 -29.31 19.81
#